data_AF-A0A0S8GVV3-F1
#
_entry.id   AF-A0A0S8GVV3-F1
#
_cell.length_a   1.000
_cell.length_b   1.000
_cell.length_c   1.000
_cell.angle_alpha   90.00
_cell.angle_beta   90.00
_cell.angle_gamma   90.00
#
_symmetry.space_group_name_H-M   'P 1'
#
loop_
_entity.id
_entity.type
_entity.pdbx_description
1 polymer ?
#
loop_
_entity_poly.entity_id
_entity_poly.type
_entity_poly.pdbx_seq_one_letter_code
_entity_poly.pdbx_strand_id
1 'polypeptide(L)'
;MSKNELVVLGFLNQKPMHGYQLHHEIERTGMEVWAEVNLSSVYNTLNRLEQNKMVSAKRERPGKMPERSVYHITEEGKEKLAGLVERTLGDKRIQPANLMLGIFFIKGLPKRKAIDCVKSKIQVMQKLLGGLVKARKDAGKEKPFPWSFFVQGTIEHLRTGIKRMDDLVKHMERIRTWK
;
A
#
# COMPACT_ATOMS: atom_id res chain seq x y z
N MET A 1 0.92 -6.19 13.48
CA MET A 1 0.74 -4.72 13.40
C MET A 1 -0.31 -4.44 12.36
N SER A 2 -1.38 -3.73 12.70
CA SER A 2 -2.43 -3.47 11.70
C SER A 2 -2.05 -2.25 10.88
N LYS A 3 -1.32 -2.49 9.79
CA LYS A 3 -1.14 -1.57 8.66
C LYS A 3 -2.44 -0.83 8.29
N ASN A 4 -3.58 -1.51 8.41
CA ASN A 4 -4.89 -0.91 8.16
C ASN A 4 -5.25 0.17 9.18
N GLU A 5 -4.91 0.01 10.47
CA GLU A 5 -5.11 1.08 11.46
C GLU A 5 -4.30 2.32 11.11
N LEU A 6 -3.03 2.13 10.71
CA LEU A 6 -2.15 3.23 10.30
C LEU A 6 -2.75 4.00 9.13
N VAL A 7 -3.27 3.28 8.13
CA VAL A 7 -3.90 3.88 6.95
C VAL A 7 -5.20 4.61 7.30
N VAL A 8 -6.10 3.95 8.03
CA VAL A 8 -7.40 4.55 8.41
C VAL A 8 -7.20 5.79 9.26
N LEU A 9 -6.42 5.70 10.34
CA LEU A 9 -6.14 6.84 11.22
C LEU A 9 -5.37 7.94 10.49
N GLY A 10 -4.41 7.58 9.63
CA GLY A 10 -3.63 8.53 8.86
C GLY A 10 -4.48 9.39 7.93
N PHE A 11 -5.45 8.80 7.23
CA PHE A 11 -6.38 9.55 6.39
C PHE A 11 -7.35 10.40 7.21
N LEU A 12 -7.95 9.85 8.27
CA LEU A 12 -8.87 10.59 9.13
C LEU A 12 -8.19 11.75 9.88
N ASN A 13 -6.88 11.66 10.11
CA ASN A 13 -6.07 12.75 10.66
C ASN A 13 -5.81 13.88 9.65
N GLN A 14 -5.89 13.61 8.34
CA GLN A 14 -5.81 14.67 7.32
C GLN A 14 -7.12 15.44 7.23
N LYS A 15 -8.25 14.72 7.24
CA LYS A 15 -9.60 15.30 7.25
C LYS A 15 -10.63 14.24 7.65
N PRO A 16 -11.77 14.65 8.22
CA PRO A 16 -12.92 13.76 8.38
C PRO A 16 -13.39 13.21 7.03
N MET A 17 -13.79 11.93 7.00
CA MET A 17 -14.20 11.26 5.76
C MET A 17 -15.37 10.31 6.01
N HIS A 18 -16.21 10.13 4.99
CA HIS A 18 -17.09 8.96 4.91
C HIS A 18 -16.28 7.69 4.62
N GLY A 19 -16.82 6.53 5.01
CA GLY A 19 -16.19 5.23 4.71
C GLY A 19 -15.91 5.03 3.21
N TYR A 20 -16.83 5.47 2.35
CA TYR A 20 -16.63 5.41 0.89
C TYR A 20 -15.54 6.37 0.38
N GLN A 21 -15.43 7.58 0.95
CA GLN A 21 -14.35 8.51 0.61
C GLN A 21 -12.99 7.96 1.02
N LEU A 22 -12.92 7.35 2.20
CA LEU A 22 -11.71 6.69 2.68
C LEU A 22 -11.26 5.57 1.72
N HIS A 23 -12.20 4.75 1.26
CA HIS A 23 -11.93 3.74 0.24
C HIS A 23 -11.39 4.35 -1.06
N HIS A 24 -12.04 5.38 -1.57
CA HIS A 24 -11.61 6.05 -2.79
C HIS A 24 -10.19 6.64 -2.65
N GLU A 25 -9.81 7.18 -1.49
CA GLU A 25 -8.43 7.63 -1.24
C GLU A 25 -7.41 6.48 -1.23
N ILE A 26 -7.78 5.31 -0.72
CA ILE A 26 -6.95 4.09 -0.74
C ILE A 26 -6.73 3.61 -2.18
N GLU A 27 -7.80 3.55 -2.99
CA GLU A 27 -7.72 3.21 -4.41
C GLU A 27 -6.87 4.22 -5.19
N ARG A 28 -7.14 5.53 -4.99
CA ARG A 28 -6.43 6.63 -5.67
C ARG A 28 -4.94 6.62 -5.37
N THR A 29 -4.54 6.23 -4.17
CA THR A 29 -3.13 6.09 -3.77
C THR A 29 -2.51 4.75 -4.16
N GLY A 30 -3.29 3.82 -4.72
CA GLY A 30 -2.85 2.48 -5.12
C GLY A 30 -2.50 1.57 -3.93
N MET A 31 -2.90 1.94 -2.71
CA MET A 31 -2.56 1.23 -1.47
C MET A 31 -3.05 -0.22 -1.46
N GLU A 32 -4.08 -0.55 -2.23
CA GLU A 32 -4.51 -1.95 -2.41
C GLU A 32 -3.39 -2.83 -2.99
N VAL A 33 -2.58 -2.28 -3.88
CA VAL A 33 -1.55 -3.02 -4.62
C VAL A 33 -0.23 -3.03 -3.87
N TRP A 34 0.24 -1.86 -3.42
CA TRP A 34 1.57 -1.75 -2.80
C TRP A 34 1.55 -1.92 -1.29
N ALA A 35 0.40 -1.65 -0.65
CA ALA A 35 0.21 -1.86 0.76
C ALA A 35 -0.74 -3.02 1.05
N GLU A 36 -1.33 -3.74 0.09
CA GLU A 36 -2.27 -4.84 0.37
C GLU A 36 -3.38 -4.46 1.38
N VAL A 37 -3.92 -3.25 1.24
CA VAL A 37 -5.04 -2.75 2.05
C VAL A 37 -6.32 -2.97 1.26
N ASN A 38 -7.17 -3.91 1.65
CA ASN A 38 -8.43 -4.18 0.96
C ASN A 38 -9.63 -3.55 1.66
N LEU A 39 -10.70 -3.29 0.91
CA LEU A 39 -11.91 -2.62 1.39
C LEU A 39 -12.56 -3.30 2.62
N SER A 40 -12.74 -4.61 2.58
CA SER A 40 -13.36 -5.35 3.70
C SER A 40 -12.57 -5.15 5.00
N SER A 41 -11.23 -5.15 4.91
CA SER A 41 -10.36 -4.94 6.05
C SER A 41 -10.38 -3.49 6.58
N VAL A 42 -10.66 -2.51 5.71
CA VAL A 42 -10.81 -1.10 6.07
C VAL A 42 -12.07 -0.88 6.88
N TYR A 43 -13.23 -1.39 6.43
CA TYR A 43 -14.48 -1.28 7.18
C TYR A 43 -14.43 -2.00 8.53
N ASN A 44 -13.86 -3.20 8.57
CA ASN A 44 -13.64 -3.91 9.83
C ASN A 44 -12.73 -3.13 10.78
N THR A 45 -11.70 -2.47 10.24
CA THR A 45 -10.79 -1.63 11.02
C THR A 45 -11.49 -0.38 11.53
N LEU A 46 -12.28 0.30 10.70
CA LEU A 46 -13.09 1.46 11.10
C LEU A 46 -14.03 1.12 12.25
N ASN A 47 -14.82 0.05 12.12
CA ASN A 47 -15.75 -0.39 13.16
C ASN A 47 -15.02 -0.67 14.48
N ARG A 48 -13.86 -1.34 14.43
CA ARG A 48 -13.06 -1.61 15.62
C ARG A 48 -12.46 -0.33 16.23
N LEU A 49 -12.01 0.61 15.42
CA LEU A 49 -11.49 1.89 15.92
C LEU A 49 -12.60 2.74 16.56
N GLU A 50 -13.81 2.69 16.01
CA GLU A 50 -14.99 3.34 16.59
C GLU A 50 -15.38 2.73 17.94
N GLN A 51 -15.46 1.40 18.01
CA GLN A 51 -15.74 0.67 19.27
C GLN A 51 -14.72 0.98 20.37
N ASN A 52 -13.46 1.19 19.98
CA ASN A 52 -12.37 1.55 20.91
C ASN A 52 -12.23 3.06 21.12
N LYS A 53 -13.19 3.89 20.68
CA LYS A 53 -13.21 5.36 20.85
C LYS A 53 -12.02 6.10 20.22
N MET A 54 -11.22 5.43 19.38
CA MET A 54 -10.12 6.02 18.62
C MET A 54 -10.63 6.81 17.41
N VAL A 55 -11.86 6.53 16.98
CA VAL A 55 -12.59 7.24 15.93
C VAL A 55 -14.00 7.49 16.44
N SER A 56 -14.58 8.64 16.14
CA SER A 56 -16.00 8.93 16.36
C SER A 56 -16.74 9.01 15.03
N ALA A 57 -17.99 8.54 15.00
CA ALA A 57 -18.85 8.63 13.84
C ALA A 57 -19.98 9.63 14.10
N LYS A 58 -20.06 10.66 13.26
CA LYS A 58 -21.24 11.53 13.18
C LYS A 58 -22.15 10.97 12.11
N ARG A 59 -23.33 10.50 12.50
CA ARG A 59 -24.33 9.97 11.57
C ARG A 59 -25.15 11.12 11.01
N GLU A 60 -25.10 11.29 9.69
CA GLU A 60 -25.81 12.33 8.98
C GLU A 60 -26.87 11.71 8.08
N ARG A 61 -28.08 12.28 8.10
CA ARG A 61 -29.21 11.83 7.28
C ARG A 61 -29.75 13.00 6.45
N PRO A 62 -29.11 13.32 5.31
CA PRO A 62 -29.57 14.42 4.46
C PRO A 62 -30.85 14.02 3.70
N GLY A 63 -32.01 14.44 4.21
CA GLY A 63 -33.30 14.24 3.55
C GLY A 63 -33.72 12.77 3.43
N LYS A 64 -34.07 12.32 2.21
CA LYS A 64 -34.49 10.93 1.90
C LYS A 64 -33.32 9.99 1.56
N MET A 65 -32.07 10.43 1.68
CA MET A 65 -30.89 9.61 1.36
C MET A 65 -30.54 8.61 2.47
N PRO A 66 -29.81 7.53 2.17
CA PRO A 66 -29.27 6.63 3.18
C PRO A 66 -28.45 7.39 4.22
N GLU A 67 -28.54 6.96 5.47
CA GLU A 67 -27.70 7.46 6.56
C GLU A 67 -26.22 7.25 6.21
N ARG A 68 -25.40 8.29 6.36
CA ARG A 68 -23.96 8.24 6.10
C ARG A 68 -23.22 8.62 7.37
N SER A 69 -22.25 7.79 7.77
CA SER A 69 -21.33 8.12 8.86
C SER A 69 -20.17 8.96 8.32
N VAL A 70 -19.92 10.11 8.93
CA VAL A 70 -18.67 10.87 8.80
C VAL A 70 -17.78 10.51 9.99
N TYR A 71 -16.61 9.92 9.71
CA TYR A 71 -15.67 9.51 10.74
C TYR A 71 -14.67 10.62 11.04
N HIS A 72 -14.37 10.80 12.33
CA HIS A 72 -13.41 11.76 12.86
C HIS A 72 -12.41 11.02 13.76
N ILE A 73 -11.12 11.31 13.63
CA ILE A 73 -10.13 10.81 14.58
C ILE A 73 -10.28 11.52 15.93
N THR A 74 -10.15 10.79 17.04
CA THR A 74 -10.13 11.35 18.40
C THR A 74 -8.69 11.63 18.85
N GLU A 75 -8.49 12.29 20.00
CA GLU A 75 -7.15 12.47 20.57
C GLU A 75 -6.45 11.11 20.86
N GLU A 76 -7.18 10.15 21.41
CA GLU A 76 -6.70 8.77 21.60
C GLU A 76 -6.30 8.11 20.26
N GLY A 77 -7.06 8.38 19.20
CA GLY A 77 -6.74 7.94 17.84
C GLY A 77 -5.45 8.57 17.30
N LYS A 78 -5.20 9.85 17.59
CA LYS A 78 -3.97 10.54 17.19
C LYS A 78 -2.74 9.98 17.92
N GLU A 79 -2.85 9.71 19.22
CA GLU A 79 -1.79 9.04 19.98
C GLU A 79 -1.49 7.64 19.42
N LYS A 80 -2.54 6.87 19.11
CA LYS A 80 -2.41 5.56 18.46
C LYS A 80 -1.70 5.68 17.12
N LEU A 81 -2.07 6.66 16.30
CA LEU A 81 -1.44 6.94 15.01
C LEU A 81 0.05 7.24 15.18
N ALA A 82 0.42 8.15 16.10
CA ALA A 82 1.81 8.50 16.38
C ALA A 82 2.64 7.25 16.74
N GLY A 83 2.15 6.43 17.67
CA GLY A 83 2.86 5.20 18.04
C GLY A 83 2.91 4.15 16.93
N LEU A 84 1.92 4.12 16.01
CA LEU A 84 1.99 3.26 14.82
C LEU A 84 3.04 3.75 13.83
N VAL A 85 3.13 5.06 13.60
CA VAL A 85 4.16 5.67 12.74
C VAL A 85 5.56 5.39 13.30
N GLU A 86 5.78 5.69 14.59
CA GLU A 86 7.06 5.47 15.27
C GLU A 86 7.51 4.01 15.16
N ARG A 87 6.64 3.06 15.50
CA ARG A 87 6.96 1.63 15.41
C ARG A 87 7.22 1.15 13.98
N THR A 88 6.52 1.71 13.00
CA THR A 88 6.70 1.34 11.58
C THR A 88 8.03 1.84 11.06
N LEU A 89 8.43 3.07 11.42
CA LEU A 89 9.72 3.65 11.03
C LEU A 89 10.90 3.03 11.81
N GLY A 90 10.67 2.63 13.06
CA GLY A 90 11.67 1.97 13.92
C GLY A 90 11.85 0.47 13.68
N ASP A 91 11.09 -0.13 12.76
CA ASP A 91 11.22 -1.55 12.43
C ASP A 91 12.58 -1.84 11.78
N LYS A 92 13.42 -2.63 12.46
CA LYS A 92 14.77 -2.98 12.01
C LYS A 92 14.80 -4.08 10.94
N ARG A 93 13.65 -4.69 10.61
CA ARG A 93 13.57 -5.74 9.60
C ARG A 93 13.79 -5.15 8.21
N ILE A 94 14.61 -5.83 7.41
CA ILE A 94 14.79 -5.49 6.00
C ILE A 94 13.59 -6.06 5.22
N GLN A 95 12.67 -5.17 4.83
CA GLN A 95 11.69 -5.46 3.78
C GLN A 95 12.42 -5.51 2.41
N PRO A 96 12.13 -6.42 1.45
CA PRO A 96 11.09 -7.45 1.42
C PRO A 96 11.67 -8.88 1.48
N ALA A 97 11.64 -9.52 2.66
CA ALA A 97 12.19 -10.87 2.84
C ALA A 97 11.52 -11.95 1.94
N ASN A 98 10.20 -11.90 1.77
CA ASN A 98 9.46 -12.97 1.06
C ASN A 98 9.86 -13.11 -0.42
N LEU A 99 10.02 -11.99 -1.14
CA LEU A 99 10.44 -12.03 -2.54
C LEU A 99 11.87 -12.58 -2.66
N MET A 100 12.76 -12.14 -1.76
CA MET A 100 14.15 -12.61 -1.75
C MET A 100 14.25 -14.10 -1.44
N LEU A 101 13.42 -14.62 -0.52
CA LEU A 101 13.33 -16.06 -0.24
C LEU A 101 12.80 -16.84 -1.45
N GLY A 102 11.79 -16.32 -2.16
CA GLY A 102 11.29 -16.94 -3.39
C GLY A 102 12.35 -17.01 -4.50
N ILE A 103 13.18 -15.98 -4.63
CA ILE A 103 14.33 -15.97 -5.54
C ILE A 103 15.42 -16.95 -5.06
N PHE A 104 15.70 -17.00 -3.77
CA PHE A 104 16.70 -17.88 -3.19
C PHE A 104 16.36 -19.37 -3.45
N PHE A 105 15.09 -19.74 -3.26
CA PHE A 105 14.60 -21.10 -3.47
C PHE A 105 13.99 -21.33 -4.87
N ILE A 106 14.31 -20.48 -5.86
CA ILE A 106 13.66 -20.48 -7.19
C ILE A 106 13.77 -21.81 -7.95
N LYS A 107 14.81 -22.60 -7.66
CA LYS A 107 15.04 -23.93 -8.25
C LYS A 107 14.04 -24.99 -7.77
N GLY A 108 13.25 -24.72 -6.74
CA GLY A 108 12.11 -25.55 -6.35
C GLY A 108 10.97 -25.55 -7.39
N LEU A 109 11.03 -24.70 -8.42
CA LEU A 109 10.10 -24.67 -9.54
C LEU A 109 10.77 -25.11 -10.85
N PRO A 110 10.04 -25.75 -11.79
CA PRO A 110 10.53 -25.93 -13.15
C PRO A 110 10.89 -24.59 -13.80
N LYS A 111 12.01 -24.54 -14.55
CA LYS A 111 12.57 -23.33 -15.17
C LYS A 111 11.53 -22.43 -15.83
N ARG A 112 10.68 -23.03 -16.69
CA ARG A 112 9.62 -22.30 -17.40
C ARG A 112 8.66 -21.61 -16.44
N LYS A 113 8.19 -22.34 -15.41
CA LYS A 113 7.27 -21.81 -14.40
C LYS A 113 7.92 -20.71 -13.56
N ALA A 114 9.20 -20.84 -13.21
CA ALA A 114 9.95 -19.80 -12.52
C ALA A 114 10.04 -18.51 -13.36
N ILE A 115 10.39 -18.63 -14.65
CA ILE A 115 10.42 -17.50 -15.59
C ILE A 115 9.04 -16.84 -15.70
N ASP A 116 7.97 -17.62 -15.87
CA ASP A 116 6.61 -17.11 -16.00
C ASP A 116 6.16 -16.36 -14.73
N CYS A 117 6.47 -16.87 -13.55
CA CYS A 117 6.19 -16.19 -12.27
C CYS A 117 6.93 -14.86 -12.15
N VAL A 118 8.22 -14.80 -12.52
CA VAL A 118 9.00 -13.55 -12.47
C VAL A 118 8.47 -12.54 -13.51
N LYS A 119 8.15 -12.99 -14.74
CA LYS A 119 7.52 -12.14 -15.77
C LYS A 119 6.17 -11.56 -15.30
N SER A 120 5.33 -12.37 -14.66
CA SER A 120 4.08 -11.90 -14.07
C SER A 120 4.30 -10.86 -12.98
N LYS A 121 5.30 -11.06 -12.10
CA LYS A 121 5.67 -10.07 -11.07
C LYS A 121 6.16 -8.75 -11.68
N ILE A 122 6.96 -8.82 -12.77
CA ILE A 122 7.39 -7.63 -13.53
C ILE A 122 6.19 -6.85 -14.06
N GLN A 123 5.19 -7.52 -14.66
CA GLN A 123 3.98 -6.86 -15.18
C GLN A 123 3.22 -6.11 -14.07
N VAL A 124 3.06 -6.72 -12.89
CA VAL A 124 2.43 -6.07 -11.73
C VAL A 124 3.21 -4.82 -11.32
N MET A 125 4.54 -4.91 -11.24
CA MET A 125 5.40 -3.78 -10.86
C MET A 125 5.40 -2.66 -11.92
N GLN A 126 5.35 -3.00 -13.21
CA GLN A 126 5.21 -2.04 -14.30
C GLN A 126 3.87 -1.30 -14.25
N LYS A 127 2.76 -2.02 -13.98
CA LYS A 127 1.44 -1.39 -13.81
C LYS A 127 1.44 -0.38 -12.67
N LEU A 128 2.00 -0.76 -11.52
CA LEU A 128 2.13 0.13 -10.37
C LEU A 128 3.03 1.35 -10.68
N LEU A 129 4.18 1.13 -11.33
CA LEU A 129 5.07 2.19 -11.76
C LEU A 129 4.36 3.18 -12.69
N GLY A 130 3.60 2.69 -13.66
CA GLY A 130 2.81 3.53 -14.57
C GLY A 130 1.79 4.41 -13.83
N GLY A 131 1.07 3.83 -12.86
CA GLY A 131 0.14 4.56 -12.00
C GLY A 131 0.81 5.68 -11.20
N LEU A 132 1.95 5.39 -10.57
CA LEU A 132 2.71 6.38 -9.78
C LEU A 132 3.33 7.48 -10.64
N VAL A 133 3.85 7.14 -11.82
CA VAL A 133 4.38 8.13 -12.77
C VAL A 133 3.26 9.06 -13.26
N LYS A 134 2.07 8.53 -13.57
CA LYS A 134 0.91 9.32 -13.92
C LYS A 134 0.49 10.22 -12.75
N ALA A 135 0.33 9.68 -11.55
CA ALA A 135 -0.01 10.45 -10.36
C ALA A 135 1.01 11.57 -10.08
N ARG A 136 2.32 11.32 -10.29
CA ARG A 136 3.39 12.32 -10.18
C ARG A 136 3.27 13.44 -11.22
N LYS A 137 2.81 13.12 -12.43
CA LYS A 137 2.63 14.08 -13.53
C LYS A 137 1.38 14.94 -13.31
N ASP A 138 0.30 14.31 -12.85
CA ASP A 138 -1.00 14.96 -12.63
C ASP A 138 -1.01 15.80 -11.35
N ALA A 139 -0.15 15.46 -10.37
CA ALA A 139 0.12 16.36 -9.25
C ALA A 139 0.83 17.62 -9.76
N GLY A 140 0.18 18.77 -9.55
CA GLY A 140 0.64 20.09 -9.98
C GLY A 140 2.01 20.50 -9.44
N LYS A 141 2.35 21.80 -9.56
CA LYS A 141 3.69 22.31 -9.22
C LYS A 141 4.04 22.13 -7.74
N GLU A 142 3.07 22.25 -6.85
CA GLU A 142 3.26 22.01 -5.42
C GLU A 142 2.96 20.55 -5.07
N LYS A 143 3.96 19.87 -4.50
CA LYS A 143 3.88 18.47 -4.08
C LYS A 143 4.18 18.42 -2.59
N PRO A 144 3.16 18.36 -1.73
CA PRO A 144 3.36 18.45 -0.30
C PRO A 144 4.20 17.29 0.22
N PHE A 145 5.06 17.58 1.20
CA PHE A 145 5.67 16.55 2.02
C PHE A 145 4.57 15.84 2.84
N PRO A 146 4.61 14.50 3.03
CA PRO A 146 5.64 13.56 2.56
C PRO A 146 5.35 12.92 1.19
N TRP A 147 4.26 13.29 0.51
CA TRP A 147 3.80 12.65 -0.72
C TRP A 147 4.86 12.69 -1.84
N SER A 148 5.56 13.83 -2.00
CA SER A 148 6.65 13.97 -2.98
C SER A 148 7.78 12.97 -2.74
N PHE A 149 8.23 12.84 -1.48
CA PHE A 149 9.28 11.90 -1.07
C PHE A 149 8.85 10.45 -1.29
N PHE A 150 7.64 10.11 -0.86
CA PHE A 150 7.08 8.77 -1.03
C PHE A 150 6.98 8.36 -2.50
N VAL A 151 6.37 9.20 -3.34
CA VAL A 151 6.15 8.87 -4.76
C VAL A 151 7.47 8.76 -5.51
N GLN A 152 8.41 9.68 -5.27
CA GLN A 152 9.72 9.61 -5.91
C GLN A 152 10.50 8.36 -5.48
N GLY A 153 10.63 8.12 -4.18
CA GLY A 153 11.37 6.96 -3.67
C GLY A 153 10.75 5.63 -4.14
N THR A 154 9.42 5.56 -4.19
CA THR A 154 8.73 4.36 -4.69
C THR A 154 8.97 4.14 -6.19
N ILE A 155 8.96 5.19 -7.01
CA ILE A 155 9.29 5.10 -8.44
C ILE A 155 10.72 4.57 -8.63
N GLU A 156 11.69 5.09 -7.88
CA GLU A 156 13.10 4.68 -7.94
C GLU A 156 13.28 3.21 -7.51
N HIS A 157 12.61 2.80 -6.43
CA HIS A 157 12.62 1.42 -5.95
C HIS A 157 12.02 0.46 -7.00
N LEU A 158 10.86 0.80 -7.57
CA LEU A 158 10.20 -0.03 -8.58
C LEU A 158 11.03 -0.16 -9.85
N ARG A 159 11.64 0.93 -10.35
CA ARG A 159 12.53 0.90 -11.53
C ARG A 159 13.71 -0.04 -11.30
N THR A 160 14.36 0.07 -10.15
CA THR A 160 15.49 -0.79 -9.77
C THR A 160 15.04 -2.24 -9.63
N GLY A 161 13.91 -2.49 -8.97
CA GLY A 161 13.35 -3.83 -8.79
C GLY A 161 12.97 -4.51 -10.11
N ILE A 162 12.32 -3.79 -11.03
CA ILE A 162 11.98 -4.28 -12.37
C ILE A 162 13.25 -4.68 -13.11
N LYS A 163 14.26 -3.79 -13.16
CA LYS A 163 15.54 -4.08 -13.81
C LYS A 163 16.19 -5.36 -13.26
N ARG A 164 16.24 -5.52 -11.93
CA ARG A 164 16.82 -6.72 -11.30
C ARG A 164 16.06 -8.00 -11.66
N MET A 165 14.73 -7.93 -11.78
CA MET A 165 13.93 -9.08 -12.19
C MET A 165 14.09 -9.40 -13.68
N ASP A 166 14.20 -8.40 -14.55
CA ASP A 166 14.54 -8.62 -15.97
C ASP A 166 15.90 -9.30 -16.12
N ASP A 167 16.90 -8.85 -15.35
CA ASP A 167 18.23 -9.47 -15.35
C ASP A 167 18.19 -10.91 -14.80
N LEU A 168 17.36 -11.18 -13.79
CA LEU A 168 17.10 -12.53 -13.29
C LEU A 168 16.48 -13.42 -14.38
N VAL A 169 15.50 -12.94 -15.13
CA VAL A 169 14.89 -13.68 -16.26
C VAL A 169 15.95 -14.02 -17.31
N LYS A 170 16.74 -13.03 -17.76
CA LYS A 170 17.81 -13.26 -18.73
C LYS A 170 18.85 -14.26 -18.23
N HIS A 171 19.18 -14.21 -16.95
CA HIS A 171 20.09 -15.16 -16.32
C HIS A 171 19.51 -16.58 -16.34
N MET A 172 18.26 -16.74 -15.90
CA MET A 172 17.55 -18.02 -15.94
C MET A 172 17.51 -18.60 -17.36
N GLU A 173 17.15 -17.80 -18.36
CA GLU A 173 17.07 -18.21 -19.77
C GLU A 173 18.41 -18.79 -20.27
N ARG A 174 19.54 -18.21 -19.87
CA ARG A 174 20.90 -18.66 -20.25
C ARG A 174 21.40 -19.90 -19.51
N ILE A 175 20.88 -20.21 -18.33
CA ILE A 175 21.31 -21.39 -17.55
C ILE A 175 20.93 -22.67 -18.32
N ARG A 176 21.94 -23.49 -18.65
CA ARG A 176 21.76 -24.79 -19.32
C ARG A 176 21.27 -25.89 -18.38
N THR A 177 21.67 -25.85 -17.12
CA THR A 177 21.35 -26.88 -16.12
C THR A 177 20.42 -26.33 -15.05
N TRP A 178 19.15 -26.77 -15.08
CA TRP A 178 18.14 -26.43 -14.08
C TRP A 178 17.92 -27.60 -13.13
N LYS A 179 18.95 -27.89 -12.33
CA LYS A 179 18.87 -28.79 -11.17
C LYS A 179 18.82 -27.96 -9.90
#